data_AF-A0A1Z5KTU3-F1
#
_entry.id   AF-A0A1Z5KTU3-F1
#
_cell.length_a   1.000
_cell.length_b   1.000
_cell.length_c   1.000
_cell.angle_alpha   90.00
_cell.angle_beta   90.00
_cell.angle_gamma   90.00
#
_symmetry.space_group_name_H-M   'P 1'
#
loop_
_entity.id
_entity.type
_entity.pdbx_description
1 polymer ?
#
loop_
_entity_poly.entity_id
_entity_poly.type
_entity_poly.pdbx_seq_one_letter_code
_entity_poly.pdbx_strand_id
1 'polypeptide(L)'
;MKSSINCSWITLLLVRILPSCWGGIPAPAEFFADQRIDHLDTTNHQRWTQRYYVWEDSFQGPGSPIFLILGGEGEITPEKGLLYPAVTHYMAPYLGAFVLQPEHRFYGVSQPITREEIEQRSRNEQRDPRIDLLTTEQALMDAIRLLHHVQDRLGCSRQPDDPTYCPVIAVGGSYPGFMSAMARMRFPESIDMAYAASAPMLFYAQQVPSPAYYQHITHVAEQALPGCAAAVQTTLSNVQMFYQHQNFRSTSHLIGICPGTIPSYIQDSKTFLEEVNMMVAYIFANHNMGYYPPSNTTDLYQSCSAFMSKEDTEHMSISSSLYRLQQFLVQSLAGPINQCVDMRDQLSSGPRATITGGDWSGDGTGAAADSWDFQTCTLLVERISFEGSMFPDRPWSLEWLQEHCARRFVGVTPRPTELFEKWQWLDFNQTSRILFTNGLLDGWSVSGILDNVSNDILVINFTTGAHHSELSGHIPDPQYDTPEILDGLKRIRHILAGWLDDRWRDFAKSVDAASRYQGIEIALIE
;
A
#
# COMPACT_ATOMS: atom_id res chain seq x y z
N MET A 1 24.53 -2.55 31.65
CA MET A 1 25.81 -2.94 31.02
C MET A 1 25.69 -2.63 29.54
N LYS A 2 26.53 -1.72 29.03
CA LYS A 2 26.53 -1.29 27.63
C LYS A 2 27.21 -2.37 26.79
N SER A 3 26.52 -2.98 25.82
CA SER A 3 27.15 -3.78 24.77
C SER A 3 26.94 -3.09 23.43
N SER A 4 27.94 -2.31 23.03
CA SER A 4 28.15 -1.84 21.67
C SER A 4 28.62 -3.01 20.81
N ILE A 5 27.83 -3.44 19.83
CA ILE A 5 28.27 -4.40 18.81
C ILE A 5 28.63 -3.61 17.55
N ASN A 6 29.93 -3.55 17.28
CA ASN A 6 30.53 -3.04 16.05
C ASN A 6 30.28 -4.06 14.92
N CYS A 7 29.61 -3.64 13.84
CA CYS A 7 29.55 -4.41 12.60
C CYS A 7 30.73 -4.01 11.69
N SER A 8 31.72 -4.89 11.56
CA SER A 8 32.74 -4.81 10.52
C SER A 8 33.08 -6.19 9.97
N TRP A 9 32.83 -6.32 8.66
CA TRP A 9 33.42 -7.21 7.66
C TRP A 9 33.62 -8.70 8.02
N ILE A 10 32.69 -9.54 7.53
CA ILE A 10 33.02 -10.89 7.05
C ILE A 10 32.38 -11.06 5.66
N THR A 11 33.25 -11.20 4.66
CA THR A 11 32.96 -11.61 3.29
C THR A 11 32.57 -13.10 3.29
N LEU A 12 31.29 -13.40 3.09
CA LEU A 12 30.81 -14.71 2.66
C LEU A 12 29.69 -14.47 1.64
N LEU A 13 29.72 -15.25 0.56
CA LEU A 13 28.74 -15.22 -0.54
C LEU A 13 27.31 -15.09 0.00
N LEU A 14 26.76 -13.88 -0.07
CA LEU A 14 25.38 -13.60 0.27
C LEU A 14 24.58 -13.54 -1.02
N VAL A 15 23.69 -14.52 -1.16
CA VAL A 15 22.44 -14.43 -1.89
C VAL A 15 21.94 -12.99 -1.79
N ARG A 16 21.79 -12.31 -2.93
CA ARG A 16 21.03 -11.06 -3.01
C ARG A 16 19.57 -11.40 -2.71
N ILE A 17 19.24 -11.52 -1.43
CA ILE A 17 17.87 -11.32 -0.97
C ILE A 17 17.64 -9.84 -1.20
N LEU A 18 16.92 -9.52 -2.28
CA LEU A 18 16.42 -8.17 -2.51
C LEU A 18 15.68 -7.77 -1.24
N PRO A 19 16.11 -6.71 -0.52
CA PRO A 19 15.28 -6.20 0.55
C PRO A 19 14.02 -5.70 -0.14
N SER A 20 12.89 -6.35 0.16
CA SER A 20 11.59 -5.78 -0.18
C SER A 20 11.60 -4.33 0.30
N CYS A 21 11.23 -3.38 -0.56
CA CYS A 21 11.19 -1.93 -0.26
C CYS A 21 10.31 -1.57 0.97
N TRP A 22 9.63 -2.56 1.54
CA TRP A 22 8.82 -2.51 2.74
C TRP A 22 9.63 -3.04 3.92
N GLY A 23 10.48 -2.19 4.49
CA GLY A 23 11.20 -2.53 5.71
C GLY A 23 10.32 -2.30 6.95
N GLY A 24 10.47 -3.18 7.92
CA GLY A 24 9.87 -3.07 9.23
C GLY A 24 10.85 -3.56 10.29
N ILE A 25 10.47 -3.42 11.55
CA ILE A 25 11.26 -3.89 12.68
C ILE A 25 10.70 -5.23 13.11
N PRO A 26 11.51 -6.31 13.06
CA PRO A 26 11.09 -7.61 13.55
C PRO A 26 10.52 -7.50 14.97
N ALA A 27 9.34 -8.07 15.16
CA ALA A 27 8.61 -7.95 16.42
C ALA A 27 7.87 -9.26 16.71
N PRO A 28 7.74 -9.66 17.99
CA PRO A 28 6.91 -10.79 18.34
C PRO A 28 5.44 -10.49 18.04
N ALA A 29 4.75 -11.43 17.41
CA ALA A 29 3.33 -11.30 17.12
C ALA A 29 2.48 -11.49 18.39
N GLU A 30 1.51 -10.60 18.58
CA GLU A 30 0.40 -10.78 19.51
C GLU A 30 -0.88 -11.16 18.75
N PHE A 31 -1.87 -11.70 19.48
CA PHE A 31 -3.10 -12.23 18.88
C PHE A 31 -4.33 -11.83 19.69
N PHE A 32 -5.29 -11.18 19.02
CA PHE A 32 -6.56 -10.77 19.60
C PHE A 32 -7.67 -11.73 19.16
N ALA A 33 -8.05 -12.65 20.04
CA ALA A 33 -8.99 -13.75 19.75
C ALA A 33 -10.48 -13.37 19.81
N ASP A 34 -10.81 -12.13 20.23
CA ASP A 34 -12.19 -11.65 20.36
C ASP A 34 -12.59 -10.68 19.23
N GLN A 35 -11.93 -10.75 18.08
CA GLN A 35 -12.34 -9.99 16.90
C GLN A 35 -13.66 -10.51 16.34
N ARG A 36 -14.53 -9.63 15.85
CA ARG A 36 -15.82 -10.03 15.24
C ARG A 36 -15.61 -10.44 13.79
N ILE A 37 -16.25 -11.53 13.37
CA ILE A 37 -16.25 -11.91 11.95
C ILE A 37 -16.93 -10.80 11.14
N ASP A 38 -18.12 -10.39 11.58
CA ASP A 38 -18.92 -9.36 10.94
C ASP A 38 -19.32 -8.28 11.96
N HIS A 39 -18.89 -7.04 11.72
CA HIS A 39 -19.27 -5.90 12.58
C HIS A 39 -20.61 -5.28 12.20
N LEU A 40 -21.09 -5.51 10.98
CA LEU A 40 -22.32 -4.94 10.43
C LEU A 40 -23.54 -5.82 10.70
N ASP A 41 -23.35 -7.13 10.86
CA ASP A 41 -24.38 -8.05 11.33
C ASP A 41 -24.38 -8.18 12.86
N THR A 42 -25.27 -7.42 13.51
CA THR A 42 -25.43 -7.45 14.98
C THR A 42 -25.93 -8.79 15.54
N THR A 43 -26.45 -9.68 14.69
CA THR A 43 -26.92 -11.02 15.09
C THR A 43 -25.81 -12.07 15.02
N ASN A 44 -24.72 -11.76 14.32
CA ASN A 44 -23.54 -12.62 14.27
C ASN A 44 -22.66 -12.38 15.51
N HIS A 45 -22.43 -13.43 16.28
CA HIS A 45 -21.60 -13.39 17.49
C HIS A 45 -20.29 -14.17 17.34
N GLN A 46 -19.99 -14.68 16.15
CA GLN A 46 -18.78 -15.45 15.88
C GLN A 46 -17.52 -14.58 15.97
N ARG A 47 -16.46 -15.20 16.46
CA ARG A 47 -15.16 -14.57 16.70
C ARG A 47 -14.06 -15.21 15.91
N TRP A 48 -13.03 -14.42 15.61
CA TRP A 48 -11.81 -14.88 14.98
C TRP A 48 -10.59 -14.21 15.63
N THR A 49 -9.40 -14.70 15.29
CA THR A 49 -8.14 -14.24 15.87
C THR A 49 -7.39 -13.34 14.90
N GLN A 50 -7.19 -12.08 15.28
CA GLN A 50 -6.42 -11.10 14.52
C GLN A 50 -4.99 -10.98 15.05
N ARG A 51 -3.99 -11.05 14.17
CA ARG A 51 -2.60 -10.78 14.51
C ARG A 51 -2.38 -9.28 14.64
N TYR A 52 -1.56 -8.87 15.61
CA TYR A 52 -1.12 -7.48 15.74
C TYR A 52 0.27 -7.40 16.38
N TYR A 53 0.87 -6.22 16.30
CA TYR A 53 2.18 -5.90 16.87
C TYR A 53 2.10 -4.61 17.70
N VAL A 54 3.00 -4.47 18.66
CA VAL A 54 3.08 -3.29 19.51
C VAL A 54 4.51 -2.81 19.73
N TRP A 55 4.66 -1.52 19.98
CA TRP A 55 5.90 -0.90 20.46
C TRP A 55 5.61 -0.07 21.70
N GLU A 56 6.16 -0.49 22.83
CA GLU A 56 5.91 0.12 24.15
C GLU A 56 7.12 0.91 24.68
N ASP A 57 8.31 0.74 24.09
CA ASP A 57 9.57 1.32 24.60
C ASP A 57 9.55 2.86 24.74
N SER A 58 8.68 3.53 23.99
CA SER A 58 8.54 5.00 24.01
C SER A 58 7.31 5.50 24.78
N PHE A 59 6.45 4.60 25.26
CA PHE A 59 5.18 4.98 25.87
C PHE A 59 5.38 5.58 27.27
N GLN A 60 4.84 6.77 27.51
CA GLN A 60 4.96 7.48 28.79
C GLN A 60 3.81 7.22 29.78
N GLY A 61 2.87 6.32 29.44
CA GLY A 61 1.75 5.93 30.29
C GLY A 61 0.40 6.52 29.84
N PRO A 62 -0.69 6.27 30.60
CA PRO A 62 -2.00 6.82 30.30
C PRO A 62 -1.96 8.35 30.13
N GLY A 63 -2.65 8.87 29.11
CA GLY A 63 -2.56 10.28 28.69
C GLY A 63 -1.64 10.50 27.49
N SER A 64 -0.72 9.58 27.21
CA SER A 64 0.19 9.67 26.06
C SER A 64 -0.44 9.18 24.75
N PRO A 65 0.00 9.68 23.59
CA PRO A 65 -0.57 9.31 22.30
C PRO A 65 -0.35 7.84 21.92
N ILE A 66 -1.21 7.33 21.05
CA ILE A 66 -1.11 6.04 20.38
C ILE A 66 -0.98 6.30 18.88
N PHE A 67 0.10 5.82 18.26
CA PHE A 67 0.15 5.63 16.82
C PHE A 67 -0.54 4.32 16.47
N LEU A 68 -1.61 4.40 15.69
CA LEU A 68 -2.29 3.25 15.10
C LEU A 68 -1.82 3.10 13.65
N ILE A 69 -0.83 2.22 13.42
CA ILE A 69 -0.36 1.88 12.07
C ILE A 69 -1.36 0.89 11.47
N LEU A 70 -2.06 1.28 10.41
CA LEU A 70 -3.01 0.39 9.75
C LEU A 70 -2.27 -0.59 8.83
N GLY A 71 -2.44 -1.89 9.06
CA GLY A 71 -1.95 -2.91 8.14
C GLY A 71 -2.67 -2.83 6.79
N GLY A 72 -1.94 -3.07 5.69
CA GLY A 72 -2.46 -3.03 4.32
C GLY A 72 -2.64 -4.38 3.67
N GLU A 73 -2.51 -4.37 2.36
CA GLU A 73 -2.72 -5.42 1.37
C GLU A 73 -1.61 -6.49 1.36
N GLY A 74 -1.10 -6.85 2.53
CA GLY A 74 0.02 -7.77 2.64
C GLY A 74 0.11 -8.48 3.98
N GLU A 75 0.73 -9.66 3.96
CA GLU A 75 1.10 -10.34 5.18
C GLU A 75 2.19 -9.57 5.93
N ILE A 76 1.99 -9.42 7.25
CA ILE A 76 2.94 -8.86 8.20
C ILE A 76 3.50 -10.01 9.04
N THR A 77 4.49 -10.73 8.52
CA THR A 77 5.17 -11.80 9.27
C THR A 77 5.97 -11.22 10.45
N PRO A 78 6.33 -12.01 11.47
CA PRO A 78 7.15 -11.52 12.58
C PRO A 78 8.50 -10.93 12.15
N GLU A 79 9.07 -11.39 11.04
CA GLU A 79 10.31 -10.87 10.46
C GLU A 79 10.12 -9.47 9.86
N LYS A 80 8.93 -9.18 9.32
CA LYS A 80 8.55 -7.81 8.92
C LYS A 80 8.19 -6.96 10.15
N GLY A 81 7.42 -7.53 11.06
CA GLY A 81 7.00 -6.93 12.33
C GLY A 81 6.34 -5.54 12.18
N LEU A 82 6.80 -4.57 12.95
CA LEU A 82 6.28 -3.20 12.95
C LEU A 82 6.76 -2.44 11.71
N LEU A 83 5.82 -2.00 10.88
CA LEU A 83 6.09 -1.15 9.72
C LEU A 83 6.52 0.24 10.16
N TYR A 84 7.13 0.96 9.22
CA TYR A 84 7.51 2.35 9.35
C TYR A 84 8.44 2.62 10.56
N PRO A 85 9.73 2.24 10.48
CA PRO A 85 10.70 2.55 11.54
C PRO A 85 10.78 4.04 11.90
N ALA A 86 10.45 4.95 10.97
CA ALA A 86 10.28 6.37 11.27
C ALA A 86 9.20 6.64 12.35
N VAL A 87 8.10 5.88 12.36
CA VAL A 87 7.07 6.01 13.40
C VAL A 87 7.61 5.52 14.75
N THR A 88 8.17 4.31 14.81
CA THR A 88 8.58 3.68 16.08
C THR A 88 9.86 4.26 16.69
N HIS A 89 10.86 4.64 15.88
CA HIS A 89 12.18 5.07 16.35
C HIS A 89 12.43 6.57 16.25
N TYR A 90 11.60 7.32 15.53
CA TYR A 90 11.77 8.77 15.35
C TYR A 90 10.60 9.59 15.88
N MET A 91 9.36 9.20 15.58
CA MET A 91 8.17 9.95 16.02
C MET A 91 7.67 9.55 17.41
N ALA A 92 7.54 8.25 17.68
CA ALA A 92 7.05 7.75 18.97
C ALA A 92 7.91 8.20 20.16
N PRO A 93 9.27 8.16 20.11
CA PRO A 93 10.09 8.67 21.21
C PRO A 93 9.95 10.18 21.41
N TYR A 94 9.72 10.93 20.33
CA TYR A 94 9.53 12.38 20.39
C TYR A 94 8.20 12.76 21.06
N LEU A 95 7.15 11.96 20.86
CA LEU A 95 5.81 12.21 21.39
C LEU A 95 5.48 11.42 22.67
N GLY A 96 6.38 10.53 23.12
CA GLY A 96 6.11 9.62 24.23
C GLY A 96 5.04 8.57 23.92
N ALA A 97 4.91 8.17 22.65
CA ALA A 97 3.77 7.43 22.13
C ALA A 97 3.91 5.89 22.27
N PHE A 98 2.77 5.23 22.42
CA PHE A 98 2.62 3.79 22.15
C PHE A 98 2.41 3.58 20.64
N VAL A 99 2.84 2.44 20.08
CA VAL A 99 2.50 2.07 18.69
C VAL A 99 1.72 0.76 18.68
N LEU A 100 0.61 0.74 17.95
CA LEU A 100 -0.23 -0.42 17.71
C LEU A 100 -0.34 -0.66 16.20
N GLN A 101 -0.14 -1.89 15.76
CA GLN A 101 -0.28 -2.28 14.36
C GLN A 101 -1.10 -3.56 14.19
N PRO A 102 -2.41 -3.48 13.90
CA PRO A 102 -3.18 -4.62 13.43
C PRO A 102 -2.73 -5.12 12.06
N GLU A 103 -2.70 -6.44 11.87
CA GLU A 103 -2.73 -7.03 10.54
C GLU A 103 -4.15 -6.95 9.96
N HIS A 104 -4.25 -6.62 8.68
CA HIS A 104 -5.52 -6.46 7.98
C HIS A 104 -6.25 -7.82 7.84
N ARG A 105 -7.57 -7.84 8.01
CA ARG A 105 -8.38 -9.05 7.79
C ARG A 105 -8.17 -9.60 6.37
N PHE A 106 -8.14 -10.92 6.26
CA PHE A 106 -7.83 -11.71 5.05
C PHE A 106 -6.38 -11.65 4.55
N TYR A 107 -5.50 -10.91 5.21
CA TYR A 107 -4.06 -10.93 4.91
C TYR A 107 -3.27 -11.74 5.95
N GLY A 108 -2.18 -12.35 5.50
CA GLY A 108 -1.34 -13.20 6.36
C GLY A 108 -2.15 -14.30 7.06
N VAL A 109 -1.94 -14.41 8.37
CA VAL A 109 -2.63 -15.39 9.23
C VAL A 109 -3.96 -14.86 9.78
N SER A 110 -4.27 -13.59 9.55
CA SER A 110 -5.48 -12.91 10.04
C SER A 110 -6.68 -13.22 9.14
N GLN A 111 -7.20 -14.44 9.24
CA GLN A 111 -8.26 -14.97 8.35
C GLN A 111 -9.58 -15.17 9.12
N PRO A 112 -10.60 -14.28 8.94
CA PRO A 112 -11.92 -14.48 9.55
C PRO A 112 -12.62 -15.76 9.08
N ILE A 113 -12.35 -16.15 7.83
CA ILE A 113 -12.78 -17.41 7.21
C ILE A 113 -11.54 -18.04 6.57
N THR A 114 -11.42 -19.36 6.66
CA THR A 114 -10.26 -20.06 6.11
C THR A 114 -10.25 -20.04 4.58
N ARG A 115 -9.04 -20.05 3.99
CA ARG A 115 -8.89 -20.12 2.52
C ARG A 115 -9.50 -21.39 1.94
N GLU A 116 -9.36 -22.52 2.63
CA GLU A 116 -9.96 -23.79 2.22
C GLU A 116 -11.48 -23.68 2.09
N GLU A 117 -12.14 -23.00 3.04
CA GLU A 117 -13.58 -22.75 2.99
C GLU A 117 -13.97 -21.86 1.81
N ILE A 118 -13.21 -20.77 1.56
CA ILE A 118 -13.45 -19.88 0.40
C ILE A 118 -13.33 -20.66 -0.91
N GLU A 119 -12.28 -21.46 -1.06
CA GLU A 119 -12.08 -22.28 -2.26
C GLU A 119 -13.16 -23.36 -2.42
N GLN A 120 -13.59 -23.99 -1.32
CA GLN A 120 -14.66 -24.98 -1.35
C GLN A 120 -15.99 -24.36 -1.79
N ARG A 121 -16.33 -23.17 -1.27
CA ARG A 121 -17.52 -22.42 -1.72
C ARG A 121 -17.44 -22.09 -3.20
N SER A 122 -16.28 -21.62 -3.68
CA SER A 122 -16.06 -21.32 -5.10
C SER A 122 -16.23 -22.54 -6.00
N ARG A 123 -15.67 -23.71 -5.60
CA ARG A 123 -15.85 -24.99 -6.33
C ARG A 123 -17.31 -25.45 -6.39
N ASN A 124 -18.11 -25.10 -5.40
CA ASN A 124 -19.54 -25.41 -5.33
C ASN A 124 -20.43 -24.32 -5.93
N GLU A 125 -19.85 -23.34 -6.64
CA GLU A 125 -20.57 -22.18 -7.21
C GLU A 125 -21.39 -21.40 -6.16
N GLN A 126 -20.92 -21.39 -4.91
CA GLN A 126 -21.51 -20.61 -3.82
C GLN A 126 -20.90 -19.21 -3.77
N ARG A 127 -21.72 -18.23 -3.39
CA ARG A 127 -21.31 -16.83 -3.24
C ARG A 127 -20.08 -16.71 -2.34
N ASP A 128 -19.09 -15.94 -2.81
CA ASP A 128 -17.87 -15.69 -2.06
C ASP A 128 -18.17 -14.95 -0.75
N PRO A 129 -17.79 -15.49 0.42
CA PRO A 129 -18.15 -14.88 1.70
C PRO A 129 -17.38 -13.58 1.96
N ARG A 130 -16.28 -13.32 1.23
CA ARG A 130 -15.53 -12.06 1.36
C ARG A 130 -16.33 -10.84 0.92
N ILE A 131 -17.43 -11.00 0.18
CA ILE A 131 -18.26 -9.87 -0.28
C ILE A 131 -18.78 -9.04 0.89
N ASP A 132 -19.11 -9.68 2.00
CA ASP A 132 -19.62 -9.00 3.19
C ASP A 132 -18.53 -8.74 4.25
N LEU A 133 -17.41 -9.47 4.15
CA LEU A 133 -16.40 -9.53 5.21
C LEU A 133 -15.08 -8.84 4.85
N LEU A 134 -14.66 -8.79 3.59
CA LEU A 134 -13.44 -8.10 3.15
C LEU A 134 -13.81 -6.75 2.55
N THR A 135 -14.12 -5.81 3.44
CA THR A 135 -14.40 -4.41 3.08
C THR A 135 -13.56 -3.47 3.93
N THR A 136 -13.29 -2.27 3.42
CA THR A 136 -12.58 -1.22 4.17
C THR A 136 -13.30 -0.86 5.46
N GLU A 137 -14.64 -0.89 5.47
CA GLU A 137 -15.45 -0.63 6.67
C GLU A 137 -15.23 -1.70 7.75
N GLN A 138 -15.27 -2.98 7.38
CA GLN A 138 -15.01 -4.08 8.31
C GLN A 138 -13.57 -4.02 8.87
N ALA A 139 -12.59 -3.71 8.03
CA ALA A 139 -11.19 -3.60 8.43
C ALA A 139 -10.93 -2.41 9.37
N LEU A 140 -11.58 -1.27 9.14
CA LEU A 140 -11.51 -0.13 10.07
C LEU A 140 -12.18 -0.48 11.41
N MET A 141 -13.34 -1.15 11.40
CA MET A 141 -14.00 -1.59 12.63
C MET A 141 -13.18 -2.63 13.40
N ASP A 142 -12.41 -3.49 12.72
CA ASP A 142 -11.43 -4.36 13.38
C ASP A 142 -10.38 -3.55 14.14
N ALA A 143 -9.78 -2.57 13.46
CA ALA A 143 -8.74 -1.71 14.04
C ALA A 143 -9.26 -0.93 15.25
N ILE A 144 -10.48 -0.38 15.18
CA ILE A 144 -11.11 0.32 16.31
C ILE A 144 -11.39 -0.64 17.47
N ARG A 145 -11.90 -1.84 17.21
CA ARG A 145 -12.15 -2.83 18.26
C ARG A 145 -10.86 -3.22 18.98
N LEU A 146 -9.79 -3.48 18.22
CA LEU A 146 -8.48 -3.80 18.78
C LEU A 146 -7.90 -2.61 19.55
N LEU A 147 -8.02 -1.39 19.01
CA LEU A 147 -7.59 -0.16 19.68
C LEU A 147 -8.27 -0.01 21.05
N HIS A 148 -9.58 -0.23 21.15
CA HIS A 148 -10.29 -0.16 22.43
C HIS A 148 -9.79 -1.22 23.41
N HIS A 149 -9.55 -2.45 22.95
CA HIS A 149 -8.95 -3.51 23.78
C HIS A 149 -7.57 -3.09 24.32
N VAL A 150 -6.74 -2.48 23.49
CA VAL A 150 -5.41 -2.01 23.88
C VAL A 150 -5.50 -0.80 24.80
N GLN A 151 -6.38 0.16 24.55
CA GLN A 151 -6.62 1.29 25.44
C GLN A 151 -7.05 0.83 26.84
N ASP A 152 -7.95 -0.15 26.93
CA ASP A 152 -8.36 -0.74 28.21
C ASP A 152 -7.18 -1.41 28.93
N ARG A 153 -6.34 -2.15 28.19
CA ARG A 153 -5.11 -2.78 28.73
C ARG A 153 -4.12 -1.75 29.26
N LEU A 154 -3.99 -0.60 28.59
CA LEU A 154 -3.07 0.47 28.95
C LEU A 154 -3.62 1.39 30.06
N GLY A 155 -4.91 1.28 30.42
CA GLY A 155 -5.56 2.20 31.34
C GLY A 155 -5.83 3.59 30.74
N CYS A 156 -5.94 3.66 29.42
CA CYS A 156 -6.27 4.88 28.69
C CYS A 156 -7.77 5.13 28.71
N SER A 157 -8.19 6.33 29.11
CA SER A 157 -9.57 6.76 28.94
C SER A 157 -9.90 6.98 27.46
N ARG A 158 -11.18 6.84 27.13
CA ARG A 158 -11.77 7.15 25.82
C ARG A 158 -12.62 8.43 25.85
N GLN A 159 -12.65 9.12 26.99
CA GLN A 159 -13.29 10.44 27.14
C GLN A 159 -12.26 11.56 26.97
N PRO A 160 -12.38 12.46 25.97
CA PRO A 160 -11.36 13.48 25.69
C PRO A 160 -11.08 14.45 26.84
N ASP A 161 -11.98 14.57 27.81
CA ASP A 161 -11.88 15.38 29.02
C ASP A 161 -11.29 14.61 30.24
N ASP A 162 -10.75 13.42 30.02
CA ASP A 162 -10.06 12.66 31.06
C ASP A 162 -8.54 12.84 30.92
N PRO A 163 -7.80 13.10 32.03
CA PRO A 163 -6.35 13.24 31.99
C PRO A 163 -5.60 11.98 31.51
N THR A 164 -6.24 10.81 31.58
CA THR A 164 -5.70 9.54 31.11
C THR A 164 -6.09 9.22 29.66
N TYR A 165 -6.78 10.14 28.96
CA TYR A 165 -7.16 9.93 27.57
C TYR A 165 -5.92 9.86 26.67
N CYS A 166 -5.84 8.81 25.85
CA CYS A 166 -4.73 8.60 24.93
C CYS A 166 -5.09 9.03 23.49
N PRO A 167 -4.59 10.18 22.98
CA PRO A 167 -4.83 10.63 21.59
C PRO A 167 -4.39 9.62 20.55
N VAL A 168 -5.22 9.37 19.54
CA VAL A 168 -4.92 8.36 18.52
C VAL A 168 -4.59 9.00 17.18
N ILE A 169 -3.42 8.65 16.65
CA ILE A 169 -2.93 9.08 15.33
C ILE A 169 -2.94 7.85 14.41
N ALA A 170 -3.87 7.80 13.46
CA ALA A 170 -3.88 6.76 12.44
C ALA A 170 -2.78 7.03 11.41
N VAL A 171 -1.99 6.03 11.04
CA VAL A 171 -0.86 6.16 10.10
C VAL A 171 -0.88 5.03 9.07
N GLY A 172 -0.62 5.37 7.82
CA GLY A 172 -0.46 4.39 6.75
C GLY A 172 0.07 5.01 5.46
N GLY A 173 0.72 4.18 4.65
CA GLY A 173 1.13 4.46 3.28
C GLY A 173 0.26 3.71 2.27
N SER A 174 0.00 4.23 1.07
CA SER A 174 -0.82 3.57 0.03
C SER A 174 -2.29 3.39 0.44
N TYR A 175 -2.90 2.22 0.19
CA TYR A 175 -4.21 1.85 0.70
C TYR A 175 -4.34 2.05 2.23
N PRO A 176 -3.37 1.67 3.08
CA PRO A 176 -3.35 2.08 4.49
C PRO A 176 -3.38 3.60 4.74
N GLY A 177 -2.81 4.40 3.84
CA GLY A 177 -2.91 5.86 3.89
C GLY A 177 -4.33 6.33 3.63
N PHE A 178 -5.00 5.75 2.61
CA PHE A 178 -6.43 5.97 2.38
C PHE A 178 -7.25 5.54 3.62
N MET A 179 -6.97 4.36 4.18
CA MET A 179 -7.63 3.89 5.40
C MET A 179 -7.41 4.83 6.57
N SER A 180 -6.22 5.42 6.72
CA SER A 180 -5.91 6.36 7.81
C SER A 180 -6.75 7.63 7.71
N ALA A 181 -6.85 8.21 6.50
CA ALA A 181 -7.75 9.32 6.25
C ALA A 181 -9.22 8.95 6.51
N MET A 182 -9.65 7.77 6.06
CA MET A 182 -11.01 7.27 6.32
C MET A 182 -11.27 7.04 7.80
N ALA A 183 -10.30 6.53 8.56
CA ALA A 183 -10.40 6.30 9.99
C ALA A 183 -10.67 7.61 10.72
N ARG A 184 -9.94 8.68 10.38
CA ARG A 184 -10.19 10.02 10.95
C ARG A 184 -11.55 10.59 10.57
N MET A 185 -11.99 10.40 9.32
CA MET A 185 -13.26 10.93 8.84
C MET A 185 -14.49 10.16 9.36
N ARG A 186 -14.39 8.85 9.52
CA ARG A 186 -15.53 7.97 9.86
C ARG A 186 -15.61 7.61 11.33
N PHE A 187 -14.49 7.63 12.05
CA PHE A 187 -14.41 7.31 13.48
C PHE A 187 -13.74 8.45 14.26
N PRO A 188 -14.20 9.71 14.12
CA PRO A 188 -13.54 10.86 14.72
C PRO A 188 -13.57 10.86 16.26
N GLU A 189 -14.43 10.04 16.87
CA GLU A 189 -14.48 9.80 18.32
C GLU A 189 -13.35 8.88 18.82
N SER A 190 -12.84 8.01 17.94
CA SER A 190 -11.77 7.06 18.25
C SER A 190 -10.42 7.47 17.68
N ILE A 191 -10.40 8.29 16.62
CA ILE A 191 -9.21 8.71 15.87
C ILE A 191 -9.12 10.24 15.87
N ASP A 192 -8.10 10.79 16.52
CA ASP A 192 -7.92 12.24 16.65
C ASP A 192 -7.26 12.88 15.44
N MET A 193 -6.36 12.13 14.79
CA MET A 193 -5.51 12.61 13.70
C MET A 193 -5.24 11.49 12.70
N ALA A 194 -5.02 11.87 11.44
CA ALA A 194 -4.52 10.94 10.43
C ALA A 194 -3.25 11.47 9.79
N TYR A 195 -2.29 10.57 9.57
CA TYR A 195 -1.15 10.76 8.72
C TYR A 195 -1.25 9.77 7.55
N ALA A 196 -1.70 10.28 6.41
CA ALA A 196 -2.05 9.54 5.20
C ALA A 196 -0.99 9.75 4.11
N ALA A 197 -0.02 8.83 4.03
CA ALA A 197 1.09 8.93 3.09
C ALA A 197 0.80 8.24 1.76
N SER A 198 1.13 8.89 0.63
CA SER A 198 0.85 8.43 -0.74
C SER A 198 -0.54 7.80 -0.88
N ALA A 199 -1.56 8.43 -0.28
CA ALA A 199 -2.91 7.87 -0.20
C ALA A 199 -3.68 8.13 -1.52
N PRO A 200 -4.18 7.09 -2.22
CA PRO A 200 -4.81 7.23 -3.54
C PRO A 200 -6.28 7.70 -3.47
N MET A 201 -6.52 8.82 -2.78
CA MET A 201 -7.85 9.34 -2.45
C MET A 201 -8.73 9.58 -3.69
N LEU A 202 -8.16 10.07 -4.78
CA LEU A 202 -8.89 10.43 -5.99
C LEU A 202 -9.15 9.23 -6.91
N PHE A 203 -8.34 8.16 -6.83
CA PHE A 203 -8.57 6.94 -7.61
C PHE A 203 -9.86 6.26 -7.16
N TYR A 204 -9.99 6.01 -5.86
CA TYR A 204 -11.21 5.42 -5.31
C TYR A 204 -12.44 6.33 -5.43
N ALA A 205 -12.23 7.64 -5.65
CA ALA A 205 -13.29 8.59 -5.94
C ALA A 205 -13.68 8.64 -7.43
N GLN A 206 -12.99 7.86 -8.28
CA GLN A 206 -13.17 7.83 -9.74
C GLN A 206 -12.89 9.18 -10.41
N GLN A 207 -12.02 10.02 -9.82
CA GLN A 207 -11.69 11.37 -10.31
C GLN A 207 -10.35 11.46 -11.04
N VAL A 208 -9.68 10.33 -11.24
CA VAL A 208 -8.40 10.25 -11.98
C VAL A 208 -8.68 9.73 -13.40
N PRO A 209 -8.18 10.39 -14.46
CA PRO A 209 -8.21 9.85 -15.81
C PRO A 209 -7.45 8.52 -15.88
N SER A 210 -8.01 7.51 -16.57
CA SER A 210 -7.40 6.18 -16.55
C SER A 210 -5.95 6.09 -17.01
N PRO A 211 -5.46 6.89 -17.97
CA PRO A 211 -4.08 6.79 -18.40
C PRO A 211 -3.06 7.47 -17.47
N ALA A 212 -3.52 8.25 -16.48
CA ALA A 212 -2.66 9.16 -15.72
C ALA A 212 -1.51 8.45 -15.00
N TYR A 213 -1.77 7.27 -14.44
CA TYR A 213 -0.77 6.48 -13.70
C TYR A 213 0.43 6.10 -14.58
N TYR A 214 0.18 5.44 -15.72
CA TYR A 214 1.26 4.98 -16.58
C TYR A 214 1.87 6.09 -17.44
N GLN A 215 1.13 7.18 -17.71
CA GLN A 215 1.73 8.41 -18.26
C GLN A 215 2.74 9.02 -17.29
N HIS A 216 2.42 9.05 -15.98
CA HIS A 216 3.35 9.54 -14.96
C HIS A 216 4.57 8.62 -14.82
N ILE A 217 4.39 7.30 -14.75
CA ILE A 217 5.52 6.35 -14.72
C ILE A 217 6.41 6.53 -15.96
N THR A 218 5.82 6.71 -17.14
CA THR A 218 6.57 6.97 -18.37
C THR A 218 7.40 8.26 -18.25
N HIS A 219 6.82 9.32 -17.70
CA HIS A 219 7.51 10.59 -17.48
C HIS A 219 8.69 10.43 -16.52
N VAL A 220 8.51 9.73 -15.40
CA VAL A 220 9.58 9.51 -14.41
C VAL A 220 10.68 8.60 -14.96
N ALA A 221 10.32 7.57 -15.74
CA ALA A 221 11.28 6.71 -16.42
C ALA A 221 12.16 7.49 -17.42
N GLU A 222 11.55 8.41 -18.19
CA GLU A 222 12.27 9.29 -19.12
C GLU A 222 13.18 10.30 -18.38
N GLN A 223 12.76 10.80 -17.21
CA GLN A 223 13.61 11.62 -16.35
C GLN A 223 14.78 10.82 -15.75
N ALA A 224 14.54 9.56 -15.36
CA ALA A 224 15.56 8.69 -14.78
C ALA A 224 16.65 8.36 -15.80
N LEU A 225 16.27 8.04 -17.04
CA LEU A 225 17.20 7.80 -18.14
C LEU A 225 16.58 8.26 -19.47
N PRO A 226 17.01 9.42 -20.03
CA PRO A 226 16.48 9.92 -21.29
C PRO A 226 16.61 8.90 -22.43
N GLY A 227 15.53 8.75 -23.20
CA GLY A 227 15.37 7.73 -24.23
C GLY A 227 14.73 6.42 -23.75
N CYS A 228 14.52 6.24 -22.44
CA CYS A 228 13.93 5.03 -21.88
C CYS A 228 12.55 4.72 -22.48
N ALA A 229 11.66 5.72 -22.55
CA ALA A 229 10.30 5.51 -23.04
C ALA A 229 10.29 5.00 -24.49
N ALA A 230 11.08 5.64 -25.36
CA ALA A 230 11.18 5.25 -26.77
C ALA A 230 11.81 3.86 -26.95
N ALA A 231 12.80 3.51 -26.14
CA ALA A 231 13.47 2.21 -26.18
C ALA A 231 12.53 1.07 -25.75
N VAL A 232 11.76 1.27 -24.68
CA VAL A 232 10.73 0.33 -24.21
C VAL A 232 9.66 0.14 -25.28
N GLN A 233 9.09 1.24 -25.79
CA GLN A 233 8.04 1.20 -26.81
C GLN A 233 8.50 0.47 -28.08
N THR A 234 9.71 0.76 -28.57
CA THR A 234 10.29 0.11 -29.75
C THR A 234 10.49 -1.39 -29.52
N THR A 235 11.00 -1.76 -28.34
CA THR A 235 11.24 -3.16 -27.99
C THR A 235 9.94 -3.95 -27.96
N LEU A 236 8.92 -3.46 -27.25
CA LEU A 236 7.62 -4.13 -27.13
C LEU A 236 6.89 -4.21 -28.48
N SER A 237 7.00 -3.16 -29.32
CA SER A 237 6.43 -3.18 -30.67
C SER A 237 7.07 -4.25 -31.56
N ASN A 238 8.40 -4.36 -31.54
CA ASN A 238 9.13 -5.39 -32.27
C ASN A 238 8.81 -6.82 -31.79
N VAL A 239 8.65 -7.00 -30.48
CA VAL A 239 8.24 -8.28 -29.88
C VAL A 239 6.81 -8.64 -30.31
N GLN A 240 5.89 -7.68 -30.30
CA GLN A 240 4.53 -7.88 -30.77
C GLN A 240 4.51 -8.30 -32.25
N MET A 241 5.27 -7.62 -33.12
CA MET A 241 5.41 -8.00 -34.53
C MET A 241 5.97 -9.43 -34.71
N PHE A 242 6.94 -9.83 -33.88
CA PHE A 242 7.50 -11.19 -33.93
C PHE A 242 6.43 -12.26 -33.63
N TYR A 243 5.64 -12.09 -32.57
CA TYR A 243 4.64 -13.07 -32.16
C TYR A 243 3.35 -13.08 -33.01
N GLN A 244 3.18 -12.13 -33.94
CA GLN A 244 2.12 -12.21 -34.97
C GLN A 244 2.31 -13.39 -35.93
N HIS A 245 3.55 -13.85 -36.12
CA HIS A 245 3.89 -14.90 -37.09
C HIS A 245 4.55 -16.14 -36.46
N GLN A 246 4.73 -16.15 -35.15
CA GLN A 246 5.47 -17.19 -34.43
C GLN A 246 4.61 -17.87 -33.38
N ASN A 247 4.88 -19.15 -33.12
CA ASN A 247 4.18 -19.90 -32.09
C ASN A 247 4.80 -19.59 -30.71
N PHE A 248 4.06 -18.87 -29.88
CA PHE A 248 4.51 -18.41 -28.57
C PHE A 248 4.99 -19.52 -27.65
N ARG A 249 4.39 -20.73 -27.71
CA ARG A 249 4.81 -21.86 -26.86
C ARG A 249 6.20 -22.38 -27.22
N SER A 250 6.57 -22.33 -28.50
CA SER A 250 7.90 -22.77 -28.94
C SER A 250 8.97 -21.68 -28.81
N THR A 251 8.58 -20.41 -28.81
CA THR A 251 9.51 -19.27 -28.89
C THR A 251 9.53 -18.40 -27.63
N SER A 252 8.78 -18.70 -26.57
CA SER A 252 8.76 -17.93 -25.32
C SER A 252 10.13 -17.84 -24.62
N HIS A 253 10.97 -18.86 -24.79
CA HIS A 253 12.33 -18.89 -24.24
C HIS A 253 13.23 -17.75 -24.79
N LEU A 254 12.92 -17.25 -26.00
CA LEU A 254 13.65 -16.13 -26.61
C LEU A 254 13.48 -14.81 -25.86
N ILE A 255 12.37 -14.68 -25.11
CA ILE A 255 12.11 -13.55 -24.20
C ILE A 255 12.29 -13.94 -22.74
N GLY A 256 12.97 -15.07 -22.47
CA GLY A 256 13.33 -15.48 -21.10
C GLY A 256 12.23 -16.20 -20.33
N ILE A 257 11.13 -16.62 -20.94
CA ILE A 257 10.09 -17.42 -20.26
C ILE A 257 10.43 -18.91 -20.34
N CYS A 258 10.34 -19.60 -19.21
CA CYS A 258 10.64 -21.02 -19.13
C CYS A 258 9.67 -21.85 -20.01
N PRO A 259 10.17 -22.82 -20.82
CA PRO A 259 9.31 -23.72 -21.57
C PRO A 259 8.36 -24.51 -20.65
N GLY A 260 7.09 -24.63 -21.04
CA GLY A 260 6.08 -25.41 -20.31
C GLY A 260 5.50 -24.73 -19.06
N THR A 261 5.91 -23.50 -18.76
CA THR A 261 5.38 -22.74 -17.61
C THR A 261 4.28 -21.75 -17.98
N ILE A 262 3.90 -21.67 -19.26
CA ILE A 262 2.85 -20.74 -19.70
C ILE A 262 1.50 -21.24 -19.17
N PRO A 263 0.75 -20.42 -18.40
CA PRO A 263 -0.53 -20.81 -17.84
C PRO A 263 -1.51 -21.34 -18.88
N SER A 264 -2.32 -22.33 -18.50
CA SER A 264 -3.22 -23.03 -19.42
C SER A 264 -4.37 -22.16 -19.94
N TYR A 265 -4.67 -21.01 -19.32
CA TYR A 265 -5.69 -20.09 -19.85
C TYR A 265 -5.17 -19.28 -21.04
N ILE A 266 -3.85 -19.18 -21.23
CA ILE A 266 -3.23 -18.49 -22.36
C ILE A 266 -3.27 -19.42 -23.57
N GLN A 267 -4.22 -19.19 -24.46
CA GLN A 267 -4.52 -20.06 -25.61
C GLN A 267 -4.00 -19.52 -26.94
N ASP A 268 -3.78 -18.22 -27.04
CA ASP A 268 -3.34 -17.55 -28.27
C ASP A 268 -2.23 -16.52 -28.02
N SER A 269 -1.58 -16.08 -29.10
CA SER A 269 -0.48 -15.10 -29.03
C SER A 269 -0.93 -13.73 -28.54
N LYS A 270 -2.21 -13.36 -28.69
CA LYS A 270 -2.73 -12.07 -28.23
C LYS A 270 -2.76 -12.05 -26.70
N THR A 271 -3.40 -13.03 -26.06
CA THR A 271 -3.41 -13.16 -24.60
C THR A 271 -2.00 -13.33 -24.06
N PHE A 272 -1.13 -14.09 -24.74
CA PHE A 272 0.26 -14.22 -24.33
C PHE A 272 0.98 -12.87 -24.29
N LEU A 273 0.86 -12.07 -25.34
CA LEU A 273 1.46 -10.73 -25.40
C LEU A 273 0.84 -9.77 -24.39
N GLU A 274 -0.47 -9.82 -24.17
CA GLU A 274 -1.16 -8.99 -23.17
C GLU A 274 -0.62 -9.28 -21.76
N GLU A 275 -0.41 -10.54 -21.41
CA GLU A 275 0.14 -10.92 -20.09
C GLU A 275 1.63 -10.59 -19.97
N VAL A 276 2.43 -10.77 -21.04
CA VAL A 276 3.84 -10.34 -21.05
C VAL A 276 3.94 -8.83 -20.89
N ASN A 277 3.13 -8.06 -21.60
CA ASN A 277 3.10 -6.60 -21.48
C ASN A 277 2.65 -6.16 -20.08
N MET A 278 1.70 -6.88 -19.48
CA MET A 278 1.27 -6.62 -18.10
C MET A 278 2.41 -6.90 -17.11
N MET A 279 3.14 -8.02 -17.26
CA MET A 279 4.34 -8.29 -16.44
C MET A 279 5.37 -7.16 -16.56
N VAL A 280 5.64 -6.66 -17.76
CA VAL A 280 6.57 -5.53 -17.98
C VAL A 280 6.05 -4.27 -17.27
N ALA A 281 4.78 -3.94 -17.42
CA ALA A 281 4.17 -2.77 -16.81
C ALA A 281 4.16 -2.85 -15.27
N TYR A 282 3.87 -4.02 -14.68
CA TYR A 282 3.94 -4.27 -13.23
C TYR A 282 5.36 -4.09 -12.69
N ILE A 283 6.37 -4.58 -13.42
CA ILE A 283 7.77 -4.37 -13.02
C ILE A 283 8.10 -2.87 -12.99
N PHE A 284 7.73 -2.12 -14.01
CA PHE A 284 7.97 -0.67 -14.04
C PHE A 284 7.20 0.09 -12.97
N ALA A 285 5.95 -0.31 -12.67
CA ALA A 285 5.16 0.24 -11.57
C ALA A 285 5.86 0.02 -10.21
N ASN A 286 6.26 -1.22 -9.92
CA ASN A 286 6.99 -1.58 -8.70
C ASN A 286 8.32 -0.82 -8.57
N HIS A 287 9.09 -0.76 -9.65
CA HIS A 287 10.37 -0.05 -9.66
C HIS A 287 10.21 1.47 -9.54
N ASN A 288 9.12 2.04 -10.07
CA ASN A 288 8.77 3.44 -9.86
C ASN A 288 8.41 3.73 -8.40
N MET A 289 7.60 2.88 -7.77
CA MET A 289 7.28 3.02 -6.34
C MET A 289 8.56 2.98 -5.47
N GLY A 290 9.54 2.17 -5.86
CA GLY A 290 10.86 2.07 -5.23
C GLY A 290 11.92 3.05 -5.74
N TYR A 291 11.58 4.09 -6.53
CA TYR A 291 12.55 5.01 -7.13
C TYR A 291 13.08 6.07 -6.14
N TYR A 292 13.56 5.62 -4.97
CA TYR A 292 14.05 6.47 -3.90
C TYR A 292 15.28 5.90 -3.16
N PRO A 293 16.30 6.71 -2.84
CA PRO A 293 16.54 8.04 -3.43
C PRO A 293 16.86 7.90 -4.93
N PRO A 294 16.40 8.83 -5.78
CA PRO A 294 16.62 8.76 -7.23
C PRO A 294 18.11 8.66 -7.56
N SER A 295 18.51 7.57 -8.21
CA SER A 295 19.91 7.34 -8.59
C SER A 295 20.04 6.29 -9.68
N ASN A 296 21.23 6.20 -10.27
CA ASN A 296 21.54 5.19 -11.29
C ASN A 296 21.63 3.76 -10.76
N THR A 297 21.60 3.56 -9.44
CA THR A 297 21.58 2.23 -8.82
C THR A 297 20.17 1.72 -8.53
N THR A 298 19.14 2.55 -8.71
CA THR A 298 17.73 2.16 -8.50
C THR A 298 17.24 1.20 -9.58
N ASP A 299 16.28 0.36 -9.23
CA ASP A 299 15.72 -0.64 -10.14
C ASP A 299 14.98 -0.01 -11.34
N LEU A 300 14.40 1.18 -11.18
CA LEU A 300 13.79 1.92 -12.31
C LEU A 300 14.87 2.32 -13.33
N TYR A 301 16.00 2.87 -12.87
CA TYR A 301 17.10 3.20 -13.76
C TYR A 301 17.69 1.96 -14.43
N GLN A 302 17.86 0.86 -13.68
CA GLN A 302 18.36 -0.41 -14.21
C GLN A 302 17.39 -1.00 -15.24
N SER A 303 16.08 -0.89 -15.02
CA SER A 303 15.05 -1.28 -15.97
C SER A 303 15.17 -0.51 -17.27
N CYS A 304 15.26 0.82 -17.21
CA CYS A 304 15.50 1.64 -18.39
C CYS A 304 16.80 1.26 -19.09
N SER A 305 17.87 1.02 -18.33
CA SER A 305 19.17 0.62 -18.88
C SER A 305 19.11 -0.72 -19.62
N ALA A 306 18.25 -1.66 -19.21
CA ALA A 306 18.09 -2.94 -19.90
C ALA A 306 17.52 -2.80 -21.33
N PHE A 307 16.76 -1.74 -21.60
CA PHE A 307 16.22 -1.44 -22.94
C PHE A 307 17.14 -0.55 -23.79
N MET A 308 18.10 0.13 -23.16
CA MET A 308 19.01 1.07 -23.80
C MET A 308 20.30 0.39 -24.28
N SER A 309 20.72 0.66 -25.52
CA SER A 309 22.01 0.19 -26.08
C SER A 309 22.97 1.35 -26.28
N LYS A 310 24.27 1.11 -26.10
CA LYS A 310 25.34 2.06 -26.46
C LYS A 310 25.71 2.02 -27.96
N GLU A 311 25.25 1.01 -28.68
CA GLU A 311 25.68 0.70 -30.07
C GLU A 311 24.58 0.92 -31.12
N ASP A 312 23.39 1.38 -30.74
CA ASP A 312 22.29 1.54 -31.69
C ASP A 312 22.40 2.82 -32.51
N THR A 313 22.94 2.67 -33.73
CA THR A 313 22.75 3.60 -34.83
C THR A 313 21.42 3.31 -35.53
N GLU A 314 20.48 4.26 -35.46
CA GLU A 314 19.25 4.45 -36.25
C GLU A 314 18.17 3.35 -36.30
N HIS A 315 18.44 2.04 -36.17
CA HIS A 315 17.39 0.99 -36.21
C HIS A 315 17.66 -0.23 -35.30
N MET A 316 16.80 -0.44 -34.29
CA MET A 316 16.83 -1.60 -33.40
C MET A 316 16.24 -2.86 -34.09
N SER A 317 17.01 -3.94 -34.17
CA SER A 317 16.55 -5.20 -34.77
C SER A 317 15.58 -5.98 -33.87
N ILE A 318 14.75 -6.85 -34.46
CA ILE A 318 13.84 -7.74 -33.71
C ILE A 318 14.64 -8.65 -32.76
N SER A 319 15.76 -9.24 -33.22
CA SER A 319 16.59 -10.10 -32.37
C SER A 319 17.16 -9.35 -31.16
N SER A 320 17.57 -8.08 -31.34
CA SER A 320 18.00 -7.21 -30.24
C SER A 320 16.86 -6.95 -29.25
N SER A 321 15.64 -6.71 -29.77
CA SER A 321 14.45 -6.46 -28.95
C SER A 321 14.06 -7.68 -28.10
N LEU A 322 14.08 -8.89 -28.68
CA LEU A 322 13.84 -10.13 -27.96
C LEU A 322 14.87 -10.33 -26.84
N TYR A 323 16.15 -10.09 -27.12
CA TYR A 323 17.22 -10.20 -26.14
C TYR A 323 17.09 -9.19 -24.99
N ARG A 324 16.75 -7.92 -25.27
CA ARG A 324 16.53 -6.89 -24.25
C ARG A 324 15.37 -7.27 -23.33
N LEU A 325 14.25 -7.68 -23.90
CA LEU A 325 13.10 -8.13 -23.12
C LEU A 325 13.44 -9.37 -22.27
N GLN A 326 14.21 -10.32 -22.82
CA GLN A 326 14.72 -11.46 -22.05
C GLN A 326 15.55 -11.02 -20.85
N GLN A 327 16.56 -10.17 -21.04
CA GLN A 327 17.41 -9.71 -19.95
C GLN A 327 16.59 -9.00 -18.87
N PHE A 328 15.69 -8.10 -19.28
CA PHE A 328 14.80 -7.38 -18.38
C PHE A 328 13.90 -8.31 -17.55
N LEU A 329 13.19 -9.24 -18.20
CA LEU A 329 12.28 -10.16 -17.51
C LEU A 329 13.05 -11.11 -16.58
N VAL A 330 14.16 -11.68 -17.03
CA VAL A 330 14.97 -12.60 -16.22
C VAL A 330 15.57 -11.88 -15.02
N GLN A 331 16.14 -10.69 -15.21
CA GLN A 331 16.71 -9.92 -14.10
C GLN A 331 15.66 -9.51 -13.07
N SER A 332 14.43 -9.21 -13.52
CA SER A 332 13.38 -8.69 -12.64
C SER A 332 12.56 -9.80 -11.95
N LEU A 333 12.36 -10.94 -12.59
CA LEU A 333 11.41 -11.97 -12.13
C LEU A 333 12.00 -13.38 -11.97
N ALA A 334 13.16 -13.69 -12.54
CA ALA A 334 13.70 -15.03 -12.39
C ALA A 334 14.19 -15.25 -10.94
N GLY A 335 13.75 -16.36 -10.34
CA GLY A 335 14.23 -16.75 -9.01
C GLY A 335 15.74 -17.03 -9.00
N PRO A 336 16.39 -17.09 -7.82
CA PRO A 336 17.85 -17.18 -7.69
C PRO A 336 18.51 -18.38 -8.37
N ILE A 337 17.71 -19.42 -8.65
CA ILE A 337 18.15 -20.70 -9.22
C ILE A 337 17.80 -20.81 -10.70
N ASN A 338 16.84 -20.00 -11.19
CA ASN A 338 16.31 -20.12 -12.53
C ASN A 338 17.02 -19.15 -13.50
N GLN A 339 17.29 -19.63 -14.72
CA GLN A 339 17.83 -18.80 -15.81
C GLN A 339 16.71 -18.24 -16.72
N CYS A 340 15.45 -18.44 -16.33
CA CYS A 340 14.24 -18.01 -17.03
C CYS A 340 13.12 -17.73 -16.03
N VAL A 341 12.07 -17.05 -16.48
CA VAL A 341 10.88 -16.70 -15.69
C VAL A 341 9.84 -17.81 -15.79
N ASP A 342 9.43 -18.36 -14.65
CA ASP A 342 8.26 -19.24 -14.56
C ASP A 342 7.00 -18.37 -14.46
N MET A 343 6.22 -18.30 -15.54
CA MET A 343 5.00 -17.50 -15.57
C MET A 343 3.94 -17.93 -14.54
N ARG A 344 4.02 -19.14 -13.99
CA ARG A 344 3.07 -19.59 -12.95
C ARG A 344 3.34 -18.91 -11.62
N ASP A 345 4.58 -18.50 -11.37
CA ASP A 345 4.96 -17.76 -10.16
C ASP A 345 4.37 -16.34 -10.14
N GLN A 346 3.86 -15.87 -11.29
CA GLN A 346 3.22 -14.55 -11.45
C GLN A 346 1.71 -14.58 -11.24
N LEU A 347 1.14 -15.72 -10.84
CA LEU A 347 -0.30 -15.87 -10.61
C LEU A 347 -0.68 -15.51 -9.17
N SER A 348 -1.88 -14.94 -9.01
CA SER A 348 -2.58 -14.95 -7.73
C SER A 348 -2.99 -16.38 -7.33
N SER A 349 -3.18 -16.63 -6.02
CA SER A 349 -3.68 -17.92 -5.52
C SER A 349 -5.18 -18.06 -5.71
N GLY A 350 -5.71 -19.28 -5.85
CA GLY A 350 -7.16 -19.50 -5.92
C GLY A 350 -7.66 -19.87 -7.32
N PRO A 351 -8.94 -20.22 -7.45
CA PRO A 351 -9.48 -20.79 -8.67
C PRO A 351 -9.52 -19.77 -9.80
N ARG A 352 -9.11 -20.19 -11.01
CA ARG A 352 -9.17 -19.37 -12.25
C ARG A 352 -8.29 -18.11 -12.19
N ALA A 353 -7.18 -18.14 -11.45
CA ALA A 353 -6.20 -17.06 -11.43
C ALA A 353 -5.61 -16.73 -12.81
N THR A 354 -5.32 -15.45 -13.01
CA THR A 354 -4.61 -14.87 -14.16
C THR A 354 -3.51 -13.96 -13.64
N ILE A 355 -2.54 -13.61 -14.50
CA ILE A 355 -1.49 -12.66 -14.15
C ILE A 355 -2.09 -11.25 -14.05
N THR A 356 -2.86 -10.83 -15.07
CA THR A 356 -3.65 -9.60 -14.95
C THR A 356 -4.82 -9.84 -13.97
N GLY A 357 -4.94 -8.99 -12.95
CA GLY A 357 -6.13 -8.91 -12.09
C GLY A 357 -6.84 -7.56 -12.16
N GLY A 358 -7.61 -7.23 -11.13
CA GLY A 358 -8.40 -6.01 -11.04
C GLY A 358 -7.56 -4.74 -10.89
N ASP A 359 -6.35 -4.86 -10.35
CA ASP A 359 -5.35 -3.79 -10.28
C ASP A 359 -4.37 -3.88 -11.45
N TRP A 360 -4.41 -2.90 -12.35
CA TRP A 360 -3.48 -2.84 -13.48
C TRP A 360 -2.14 -2.15 -13.14
N SER A 361 -1.94 -1.68 -11.92
CA SER A 361 -0.61 -1.36 -11.37
C SER A 361 0.09 -2.60 -10.79
N GLY A 362 -0.69 -3.58 -10.32
CA GLY A 362 -0.25 -4.94 -10.01
C GLY A 362 -0.76 -5.49 -8.67
N ASP A 363 -1.48 -6.61 -8.71
CA ASP A 363 -1.96 -7.28 -7.50
C ASP A 363 -0.87 -8.02 -6.71
N GLY A 364 0.30 -8.22 -7.33
CA GLY A 364 1.34 -9.11 -6.82
C GLY A 364 1.03 -10.59 -7.09
N THR A 365 1.54 -11.47 -6.24
CA THR A 365 1.39 -12.93 -6.44
C THR A 365 0.90 -13.64 -5.17
N GLY A 366 0.43 -14.87 -5.33
CA GLY A 366 -0.01 -15.68 -4.20
C GLY A 366 -1.30 -15.17 -3.56
N ALA A 367 -1.45 -15.39 -2.26
CA ALA A 367 -2.74 -15.23 -1.59
C ALA A 367 -3.03 -13.81 -1.08
N ALA A 368 -2.01 -12.98 -0.89
CA ALA A 368 -2.22 -11.55 -0.70
C ALA A 368 -2.83 -10.95 -1.98
N ALA A 369 -2.28 -11.31 -3.15
CA ALA A 369 -2.82 -10.90 -4.44
C ALA A 369 -4.27 -11.37 -4.67
N ASP A 370 -4.64 -12.58 -4.24
CA ASP A 370 -6.05 -13.04 -4.31
C ASP A 370 -7.00 -12.17 -3.46
N SER A 371 -6.52 -11.67 -2.33
CA SER A 371 -7.31 -10.81 -1.45
C SER A 371 -7.38 -9.37 -1.98
N TRP A 372 -6.29 -8.87 -2.56
CA TRP A 372 -6.26 -7.55 -3.19
C TRP A 372 -7.09 -7.51 -4.48
N ASP A 373 -6.92 -8.49 -5.37
CA ASP A 373 -7.75 -8.67 -6.59
C ASP A 373 -9.24 -8.76 -6.22
N PHE A 374 -9.58 -9.38 -5.09
CA PHE A 374 -10.95 -9.36 -4.57
C PHE A 374 -11.43 -7.95 -4.19
N GLN A 375 -10.61 -7.16 -3.51
CA GLN A 375 -10.96 -5.79 -3.11
C GLN A 375 -11.12 -4.87 -4.33
N THR A 376 -10.24 -4.99 -5.33
CA THR A 376 -10.32 -4.22 -6.57
C THR A 376 -11.45 -4.70 -7.49
N CYS A 377 -11.86 -5.95 -7.36
CA CYS A 377 -13.09 -6.48 -7.95
C CYS A 377 -14.39 -6.08 -7.24
N THR A 378 -14.33 -5.39 -6.11
CA THR A 378 -15.51 -5.00 -5.33
C THR A 378 -15.64 -3.48 -5.22
N LEU A 379 -15.02 -2.88 -4.20
CA LEU A 379 -15.21 -1.47 -3.83
C LEU A 379 -14.01 -0.58 -4.16
N LEU A 380 -12.81 -1.14 -4.26
CA LEU A 380 -11.56 -0.39 -4.50
C LEU A 380 -11.16 -0.44 -5.97
N VAL A 381 -12.08 -0.05 -6.86
CA VAL A 381 -11.86 -0.13 -8.31
C VAL A 381 -10.92 0.97 -8.76
N GLU A 382 -9.79 0.58 -9.36
CA GLU A 382 -8.81 1.49 -9.95
C GLU A 382 -8.93 1.46 -11.46
N ARG A 383 -9.14 2.64 -12.05
CA ARG A 383 -9.23 2.81 -13.49
C ARG A 383 -7.84 3.13 -14.01
N ILE A 384 -7.06 2.13 -14.36
CA ILE A 384 -5.69 2.31 -14.87
C ILE A 384 -5.62 1.76 -16.30
N SER A 385 -5.13 2.57 -17.25
CA SER A 385 -4.93 2.19 -18.65
C SER A 385 -3.53 2.58 -19.14
N PHE A 386 -3.12 2.05 -20.29
CA PHE A 386 -1.77 2.28 -20.85
C PHE A 386 -1.73 3.39 -21.91
N GLU A 387 -2.86 4.03 -22.20
CA GLU A 387 -2.99 4.96 -23.33
C GLU A 387 -2.02 6.14 -23.25
N GLY A 388 -1.18 6.31 -24.26
CA GLY A 388 -0.18 7.38 -24.28
C GLY A 388 0.98 7.21 -23.29
N SER A 389 1.15 6.01 -22.73
CA SER A 389 2.35 5.61 -21.99
C SER A 389 3.42 5.00 -22.93
N MET A 390 4.56 4.57 -22.38
CA MET A 390 5.58 3.81 -23.12
C MET A 390 5.21 2.34 -23.40
N PHE A 391 4.07 1.85 -22.89
CA PHE A 391 3.59 0.48 -23.09
C PHE A 391 2.58 0.41 -24.24
N PRO A 392 2.37 -0.77 -24.85
CA PRO A 392 1.34 -0.95 -25.87
C PRO A 392 -0.04 -0.55 -25.37
N ASP A 393 -0.78 0.21 -26.19
CA ASP A 393 -2.09 0.75 -25.81
C ASP A 393 -3.03 -0.37 -25.34
N ARG A 394 -3.55 -0.19 -24.12
CA ARG A 394 -4.53 -1.07 -23.49
C ARG A 394 -5.53 -0.19 -22.74
N PRO A 395 -6.71 0.11 -23.32
CA PRO A 395 -7.73 0.91 -22.67
C PRO A 395 -8.37 0.12 -21.52
N TRP A 396 -8.78 0.82 -20.48
CA TRP A 396 -9.52 0.23 -19.36
C TRP A 396 -11.02 0.24 -19.66
N SER A 397 -11.73 -0.85 -19.32
CA SER A 397 -13.19 -0.89 -19.40
C SER A 397 -13.80 -1.60 -18.20
N LEU A 398 -14.97 -1.10 -17.76
CA LEU A 398 -15.74 -1.74 -16.69
C LEU A 398 -16.24 -3.13 -17.11
N GLU A 399 -16.53 -3.31 -18.40
CA GLU A 399 -16.95 -4.61 -18.97
C GLU A 399 -15.85 -5.66 -18.78
N TRP A 400 -14.59 -5.34 -19.10
CA TRP A 400 -13.47 -6.25 -18.88
C TRP A 400 -13.33 -6.61 -17.39
N LEU A 401 -13.43 -5.62 -16.50
CA LEU A 401 -13.33 -5.87 -15.06
C LEU A 401 -14.48 -6.75 -14.57
N GLN A 402 -15.71 -6.52 -15.03
CA GLN A 402 -16.87 -7.35 -14.69
C GLN A 402 -16.67 -8.81 -15.11
N GLU A 403 -16.15 -9.05 -16.32
CA GLU A 403 -15.84 -10.40 -16.81
C GLU A 403 -14.75 -11.08 -15.98
N HIS A 404 -13.66 -10.36 -15.68
CA HIS A 404 -12.58 -10.85 -14.82
C HIS A 404 -13.10 -11.23 -13.44
N CYS A 405 -13.83 -10.32 -12.79
CA CYS A 405 -14.29 -10.50 -11.42
C CYS A 405 -15.35 -11.60 -11.29
N ALA A 406 -16.32 -11.67 -12.23
CA ALA A 406 -17.31 -12.74 -12.24
C ALA A 406 -16.67 -14.12 -12.49
N ARG A 407 -15.61 -14.16 -13.30
CA ARG A 407 -14.81 -15.37 -13.52
C ARG A 407 -13.99 -15.75 -12.29
N ARG A 408 -13.49 -14.78 -11.52
CA ARG A 408 -12.59 -15.06 -10.40
C ARG A 408 -13.32 -15.38 -9.10
N PHE A 409 -14.39 -14.65 -8.82
CA PHE A 409 -15.08 -14.64 -7.53
C PHE A 409 -16.60 -14.77 -7.73
N VAL A 410 -17.17 -15.86 -7.24
CA VAL A 410 -18.58 -16.19 -7.46
C VAL A 410 -19.49 -15.16 -6.77
N GLY A 411 -20.36 -14.52 -7.55
CA GLY A 411 -21.31 -13.52 -7.05
C GLY A 411 -20.74 -12.12 -6.84
N VAL A 412 -19.50 -11.86 -7.26
CA VAL A 412 -18.89 -10.53 -7.22
C VAL A 412 -19.32 -9.71 -8.42
N THR A 413 -19.59 -8.43 -8.20
CA THR A 413 -19.76 -7.43 -9.24
C THR A 413 -19.03 -6.15 -8.78
N PRO A 414 -18.13 -5.59 -9.60
CA PRO A 414 -17.46 -4.32 -9.28
C PRO A 414 -18.45 -3.18 -9.11
N ARG A 415 -18.22 -2.33 -8.09
CA ARG A 415 -19.09 -1.21 -7.72
C ARG A 415 -18.23 0.05 -7.55
N PRO A 416 -17.72 0.64 -8.65
CA PRO A 416 -16.63 1.62 -8.61
C PRO A 416 -16.93 2.90 -7.84
N THR A 417 -18.19 3.33 -7.78
CA THR A 417 -18.59 4.59 -7.12
C THR A 417 -19.23 4.40 -5.74
N GLU A 418 -19.62 3.18 -5.37
CA GLU A 418 -20.45 2.95 -4.18
C GLU A 418 -19.78 3.41 -2.88
N LEU A 419 -18.48 3.11 -2.71
CA LEU A 419 -17.75 3.53 -1.51
C LEU A 419 -17.66 5.05 -1.42
N PHE A 420 -17.38 5.72 -2.55
CA PHE A 420 -17.30 7.17 -2.63
C PHE A 420 -18.64 7.85 -2.43
N GLU A 421 -19.72 7.32 -3.02
CA GLU A 421 -21.07 7.84 -2.81
C GLU A 421 -21.51 7.68 -1.35
N LYS A 422 -21.13 6.58 -0.70
CA LYS A 422 -21.44 6.31 0.72
C LYS A 422 -20.68 7.25 1.65
N TRP A 423 -19.41 7.50 1.39
CA TRP A 423 -18.54 8.23 2.34
C TRP A 423 -18.28 9.68 1.96
N GLN A 424 -18.26 10.05 0.68
CA GLN A 424 -18.06 11.43 0.22
C GLN A 424 -16.80 12.07 0.84
N TRP A 425 -15.68 11.35 0.92
CA TRP A 425 -14.47 11.80 1.65
C TRP A 425 -13.75 13.02 1.07
N LEU A 426 -14.20 13.55 -0.06
CA LEU A 426 -13.71 14.81 -0.61
C LEU A 426 -14.53 16.02 -0.13
N ASP A 427 -15.60 15.80 0.64
CA ASP A 427 -16.22 16.85 1.46
C ASP A 427 -15.49 16.95 2.81
N PHE A 428 -14.54 17.88 2.85
CA PHE A 428 -13.70 18.10 4.02
C PHE A 428 -14.34 18.99 5.11
N ASN A 429 -15.58 19.48 4.91
CA ASN A 429 -16.20 20.42 5.86
C ASN A 429 -16.45 19.84 7.26
N GLN A 430 -16.52 18.51 7.37
CA GLN A 430 -16.83 17.79 8.62
C GLN A 430 -15.61 17.07 9.20
N THR A 431 -14.40 17.33 8.68
CA THR A 431 -13.17 16.67 9.12
C THR A 431 -12.06 17.68 9.40
N SER A 432 -11.02 17.20 10.08
CA SER A 432 -9.88 18.01 10.51
C SER A 432 -8.70 17.10 10.85
N ARG A 433 -7.51 17.69 10.93
CA ARG A 433 -6.27 17.04 11.40
C ARG A 433 -5.90 15.81 10.56
N ILE A 434 -5.84 16.02 9.25
CA ILE A 434 -5.33 15.04 8.30
C ILE A 434 -4.09 15.63 7.65
N LEU A 435 -2.97 14.92 7.78
CA LEU A 435 -1.74 15.25 7.07
C LEU A 435 -1.59 14.28 5.91
N PHE A 436 -1.66 14.81 4.69
CA PHE A 436 -1.29 14.07 3.48
C PHE A 436 0.17 14.32 3.14
N THR A 437 0.87 13.27 2.74
CA THR A 437 2.21 13.38 2.14
C THR A 437 2.22 12.68 0.80
N ASN A 438 3.00 13.19 -0.15
CA ASN A 438 3.16 12.56 -1.46
C ASN A 438 4.61 12.68 -1.92
N GLY A 439 5.20 11.59 -2.43
CA GLY A 439 6.36 11.68 -3.28
C GLY A 439 5.94 12.03 -4.71
N LEU A 440 6.53 13.06 -5.32
CA LEU A 440 6.12 13.50 -6.66
C LEU A 440 6.72 12.67 -7.81
N LEU A 441 7.57 11.69 -7.50
CA LEU A 441 8.03 10.68 -8.46
C LEU A 441 7.21 9.39 -8.40
N ASP A 442 6.28 9.30 -7.45
CA ASP A 442 5.37 8.17 -7.27
C ASP A 442 4.26 8.20 -8.31
N GLY A 443 4.05 7.11 -9.04
CA GLY A 443 2.91 6.92 -9.95
C GLY A 443 1.57 7.19 -9.27
N TRP A 444 1.44 6.88 -7.99
CA TRP A 444 0.21 7.10 -7.22
C TRP A 444 -0.05 8.57 -6.86
N SER A 445 0.95 9.45 -6.99
CA SER A 445 0.81 10.88 -6.70
C SER A 445 -0.26 11.57 -7.58
N VAL A 446 -0.54 11.04 -8.77
CA VAL A 446 -1.64 11.50 -9.65
C VAL A 446 -3.03 11.40 -9.02
N SER A 447 -3.13 10.63 -7.93
CA SER A 447 -4.37 10.35 -7.21
C SER A 447 -4.38 10.87 -5.77
N GLY A 448 -3.30 11.53 -5.34
CA GLY A 448 -3.18 12.11 -4.01
C GLY A 448 -3.90 13.45 -3.86
N ILE A 449 -4.01 13.91 -2.62
CA ILE A 449 -4.35 15.31 -2.32
C ILE A 449 -3.04 16.11 -2.31
N LEU A 450 -2.88 17.03 -3.26
CA LEU A 450 -1.60 17.71 -3.52
C LEU A 450 -1.53 19.15 -2.97
N ASP A 451 -2.66 19.72 -2.57
CA ASP A 451 -2.76 21.08 -2.04
C ASP A 451 -3.41 21.08 -0.65
N ASN A 452 -2.98 22.00 0.22
CA ASN A 452 -3.63 22.21 1.51
C ASN A 452 -5.12 22.50 1.30
N VAL A 453 -5.97 21.78 2.03
CA VAL A 453 -7.43 21.93 1.95
C VAL A 453 -7.93 22.96 2.97
N SER A 454 -7.32 22.98 4.16
CA SER A 454 -7.64 23.89 5.26
C SER A 454 -6.38 24.20 6.09
N ASN A 455 -6.53 24.87 7.23
CA ASN A 455 -5.43 25.12 8.18
C ASN A 455 -4.96 23.87 8.95
N ASP A 456 -5.76 22.80 8.92
CA ASP A 456 -5.51 21.55 9.65
C ASP A 456 -5.70 20.29 8.79
N ILE A 457 -5.95 20.47 7.50
CA ILE A 457 -5.86 19.43 6.47
C ILE A 457 -4.73 19.86 5.53
N LEU A 458 -3.55 19.35 5.86
CA LEU A 458 -2.27 19.83 5.35
C LEU A 458 -1.68 18.82 4.37
N VAL A 459 -0.85 19.32 3.46
CA VAL A 459 -0.11 18.53 2.48
C VAL A 459 1.38 18.85 2.55
N ILE A 460 2.21 17.82 2.45
CA ILE A 460 3.64 17.93 2.21
C ILE A 460 4.00 17.08 0.98
N ASN A 461 4.45 17.75 -0.08
CA ASN A 461 4.91 17.08 -1.28
C ASN A 461 6.44 17.03 -1.30
N PHE A 462 6.98 15.85 -1.57
CA PHE A 462 8.41 15.57 -1.67
C PHE A 462 8.79 15.43 -3.14
N THR A 463 9.51 16.42 -3.67
CA THR A 463 9.92 16.47 -5.08
C THR A 463 10.86 15.33 -5.48
N THR A 464 11.65 14.83 -4.54
CA THR A 464 12.55 13.69 -4.73
C THR A 464 11.99 12.37 -4.21
N GLY A 465 10.82 12.39 -3.56
CA GLY A 465 10.19 11.20 -2.99
C GLY A 465 9.52 10.32 -4.05
N ALA A 466 9.61 9.02 -3.87
CA ALA A 466 8.77 8.02 -4.54
C ALA A 466 7.62 7.60 -3.60
N HIS A 467 7.19 6.35 -3.64
CA HIS A 467 6.01 5.92 -2.88
C HIS A 467 6.27 5.98 -1.36
N HIS A 468 5.59 6.92 -0.69
CA HIS A 468 5.70 7.25 0.75
C HIS A 468 7.13 7.11 1.31
N SER A 469 8.12 7.68 0.61
CA SER A 469 9.53 7.49 0.93
C SER A 469 9.93 8.02 2.31
N GLU A 470 9.15 8.94 2.88
CA GLU A 470 9.34 9.41 4.25
C GLU A 470 8.92 8.38 5.31
N LEU A 471 8.09 7.40 4.95
CA LEU A 471 7.78 6.22 5.77
C LEU A 471 8.66 5.02 5.38
N SER A 472 9.84 5.25 4.80
CA SER A 472 10.74 4.21 4.28
C SER A 472 10.98 3.05 5.27
N GLY A 473 11.45 1.93 4.72
CA GLY A 473 11.74 0.71 5.46
C GLY A 473 12.90 0.77 6.47
N HIS A 474 13.45 1.95 6.77
CA HIS A 474 14.57 2.11 7.69
C HIS A 474 14.37 3.29 8.63
N ILE A 475 15.19 3.33 9.68
CA ILE A 475 15.24 4.48 10.58
C ILE A 475 15.78 5.67 9.79
N PRO A 476 15.20 6.88 9.92
CA PRO A 476 15.69 8.06 9.21
C PRO A 476 17.19 8.30 9.40
N ASP A 477 17.94 8.38 8.30
CA ASP A 477 19.41 8.44 8.30
C ASP A 477 19.93 9.33 7.15
N PRO A 478 20.74 10.37 7.43
CA PRO A 478 21.39 11.22 6.42
C PRO A 478 22.25 10.51 5.36
N GLN A 479 22.62 9.24 5.58
CA GLN A 479 23.33 8.44 4.58
C GLN A 479 22.41 7.86 3.51
N TYR A 480 21.14 7.62 3.84
CA TYR A 480 20.17 6.94 2.98
C TYR A 480 19.05 7.88 2.52
N ASP A 481 18.69 8.87 3.33
CA ASP A 481 17.61 9.82 3.04
C ASP A 481 18.14 11.15 2.47
N THR A 482 17.38 11.68 1.51
CA THR A 482 17.57 13.04 0.99
C THR A 482 17.32 14.09 2.10
N PRO A 483 17.99 15.26 2.05
CA PRO A 483 17.73 16.34 2.98
C PRO A 483 16.26 16.78 3.02
N GLU A 484 15.55 16.67 1.88
CA GLU A 484 14.12 16.98 1.75
C GLU A 484 13.26 16.04 2.60
N ILE A 485 13.48 14.73 2.52
CA ILE A 485 12.76 13.76 3.37
C ILE A 485 13.04 14.01 4.86
N LEU A 486 14.31 14.22 5.22
CA LEU A 486 14.69 14.46 6.62
C LEU A 486 14.10 15.75 7.20
N ASP A 487 14.00 16.80 6.39
CA ASP A 487 13.33 18.05 6.80
C ASP A 487 11.81 17.88 6.87
N GLY A 488 11.21 17.19 5.91
CA GLY A 488 9.79 16.87 5.96
C GLY A 488 9.42 16.01 7.15
N LEU A 489 10.23 15.01 7.53
CA LEU A 489 10.04 14.24 8.75
C LEU A 489 10.07 15.10 10.01
N LYS A 490 10.97 16.10 10.08
CA LYS A 490 10.93 17.09 11.15
C LYS A 490 9.61 17.84 11.10
N ARG A 491 9.19 18.34 9.93
CA ARG A 491 7.93 19.09 9.80
C ARG A 491 6.71 18.25 10.20
N ILE A 492 6.62 17.00 9.77
CA ILE A 492 5.57 16.04 10.10
C ILE A 492 5.45 15.90 11.63
N ARG A 493 6.53 15.55 12.33
CA ARG A 493 6.46 15.40 13.80
C ARG A 493 6.08 16.70 14.52
N HIS A 494 6.48 17.86 14.01
CA HIS A 494 6.10 19.15 14.60
C HIS A 494 4.62 19.46 14.38
N ILE A 495 4.05 19.11 13.22
CA ILE A 495 2.61 19.24 12.94
C ILE A 495 1.83 18.36 13.91
N LEU A 496 2.19 17.08 14.02
CA LEU A 496 1.53 16.13 14.92
C LEU A 496 1.63 16.58 16.38
N ALA A 497 2.80 17.03 16.83
CA ALA A 497 2.98 17.60 18.17
C ALA A 497 2.12 18.85 18.39
N GLY A 498 2.05 19.75 17.40
CA GLY A 498 1.23 20.96 17.48
C GLY A 498 -0.26 20.64 17.64
N TRP A 499 -0.78 19.66 16.90
CA TRP A 499 -2.16 19.21 17.04
C TRP A 499 -2.44 18.54 18.40
N LEU A 500 -1.46 17.84 18.97
CA LEU A 500 -1.55 17.29 20.33
C LEU A 500 -1.56 18.41 21.39
N ASP A 501 -0.70 19.42 21.24
CA ASP A 501 -0.64 20.57 22.13
C ASP A 501 -1.92 21.41 22.09
N ASP A 502 -2.46 21.68 20.91
CA ASP A 502 -3.75 22.39 20.74
C ASP A 502 -4.86 21.70 21.54
N ARG A 503 -4.90 20.38 21.44
CA ARG A 503 -5.87 19.55 22.14
C ARG A 503 -5.68 19.61 23.65
N TRP A 504 -4.46 19.47 24.16
CA TRP A 504 -4.20 19.57 25.59
C TRP A 504 -4.50 20.97 26.15
N ARG A 505 -4.28 22.03 25.35
CA ARG A 505 -4.71 23.39 25.70
C ARG A 505 -6.22 23.51 25.80
N ASP A 506 -6.96 22.93 24.85
CA ASP A 506 -8.42 22.98 24.86
C ASP A 506 -9.01 22.17 26.03
N PHE A 507 -8.40 21.03 26.37
CA PHE A 507 -8.70 20.29 27.60
C PHE A 507 -8.49 21.17 28.85
N ALA A 508 -7.32 21.79 29.00
CA ALA A 508 -7.04 22.64 30.15
C ALA A 508 -8.04 23.81 30.30
N LYS A 509 -8.44 24.44 29.18
CA LYS A 509 -9.49 25.47 29.19
C LYS A 509 -10.86 24.92 29.61
N SER A 510 -11.21 23.70 29.18
CA SER A 510 -12.49 23.07 29.54
C SER A 510 -12.57 22.77 31.04
N VAL A 511 -11.48 22.31 31.65
CA VAL A 511 -11.36 22.09 33.10
C VAL A 511 -11.42 23.42 33.87
N ASP A 512 -10.72 24.45 33.39
CA ASP A 512 -10.78 25.80 33.96
C ASP A 512 -12.18 26.44 33.88
N ALA A 513 -12.95 26.11 32.84
CA ALA A 513 -14.33 26.56 32.70
C ALA A 513 -15.26 25.78 33.64
N ALA A 514 -15.13 24.45 33.70
CA ALA A 514 -15.93 23.59 34.57
C ALA A 514 -15.71 23.90 36.07
N SER A 515 -14.47 24.15 36.47
CA SER A 515 -14.12 24.56 37.85
C SER A 515 -14.67 25.94 38.22
N ARG A 516 -14.74 26.89 37.28
CA ARG A 516 -15.40 28.19 37.48
C ARG A 516 -16.92 28.09 37.62
N TYR A 517 -17.54 27.14 36.93
CA TYR A 517 -18.98 26.87 37.06
C TYR A 517 -19.34 26.15 38.36
N GLN A 518 -18.46 25.27 38.88
CA GLN A 518 -18.64 24.64 40.20
C GLN A 518 -18.34 25.60 41.38
N GLY A 519 -17.74 26.76 41.12
CA GLY A 519 -17.46 27.81 42.11
C GLY A 519 -18.61 28.81 42.36
N ILE A 520 -19.80 28.58 41.78
CA ILE A 520 -21.00 29.41 42.00
C ILE A 520 -22.12 28.54 42.60
N GLU A 521 -21.94 28.15 43.86
CA GLU A 521 -23.05 28.02 44.81
C GLU A 521 -22.47 28.03 46.23
N ILE A 522 -23.25 28.57 47.17
CA ILE A 522 -22.92 28.84 48.59
C ILE A 522 -22.24 30.21 48.84
N ALA A 523 -23.05 31.27 48.76
CA ALA A 523 -23.17 32.26 49.84
C ALA A 523 -24.39 33.15 49.57
N LEU A 524 -25.52 32.84 50.21
CA LEU A 524 -26.58 33.78 50.61
C LEU A 524 -27.76 33.00 51.24
N ILE A 525 -27.58 32.49 52.46
CA ILE A 525 -28.64 32.41 53.50
C ILE A 525 -27.93 32.44 54.86
N GLU A 526 -27.72 33.63 55.42
CA GLU A 526 -28.24 34.12 56.72
C GLU A 526 -27.78 35.58 56.95
#